data_AF-A0A3B9C165-F1
#
_entry.id   AF-A0A3B9C165-F1
#
_cell.length_a   1.000
_cell.length_b   1.000
_cell.length_c   1.000
_cell.angle_alpha   90.00
_cell.angle_beta   90.00
_cell.angle_gamma   90.00
#
_symmetry.space_group_name_H-M   'P 1'
#
loop_
_entity.id
_entity.type
_entity.pdbx_description
1 polymer ?
#
loop_
_entity_poly.entity_id
_entity_poly.type
_entity_poly.pdbx_seq_one_letter_code
_entity_poly.pdbx_strand_id
1 'polypeptide(L)'
;MRSIFEDREVLLWICNTQQRFQFEKSPGKQNGLLQYTKMQGIGNANDFGGEDLVFYSYILEDNDGNIWLTTWEQGVFKFDGTKITRYLVQNGSKTVNLVSMHKDHQGVLWLGTKDNGAFKWDGKEFKRFNP
;
A
#
# COMPACT_ATOMS: atom_id res chain seq x y z
N MET A 1 11.58 1.46 8.84
CA MET A 1 10.17 1.28 9.25
C MET A 1 9.46 2.61 9.03
N ARG A 2 8.54 2.71 8.06
CA ARG A 2 7.93 4.01 7.68
C ARG A 2 6.40 4.07 7.76
N SER A 3 5.71 2.95 8.00
CA SER A 3 4.27 2.95 8.24
C SER A 3 3.78 1.67 8.90
N ILE A 4 2.76 1.82 9.73
CA ILE A 4 1.92 0.76 10.29
C ILE A 4 0.50 1.10 9.84
N PHE A 5 -0.24 0.14 9.30
CA PHE A 5 -1.62 0.33 8.85
C PHE A 5 -2.52 -0.75 9.45
N GLU A 6 -3.70 -0.36 9.91
CA GLU A 6 -4.75 -1.26 10.39
C GLU A 6 -5.82 -1.35 9.30
N ASP A 7 -6.10 -2.56 8.81
CA ASP A 7 -7.19 -2.78 7.86
C ASP A 7 -8.54 -2.97 8.56
N ARG A 8 -9.62 -3.03 7.77
CA ARG A 8 -10.98 -3.23 8.29
C ARG A 8 -11.22 -4.57 9.00
N GLU A 9 -10.30 -5.54 8.83
CA GLU A 9 -10.34 -6.83 9.53
C GLU A 9 -9.57 -6.79 10.87
N VAL A 10 -9.10 -5.60 11.30
CA VAL A 10 -8.32 -5.39 12.52
C VAL A 10 -6.93 -6.06 12.43
N LEU A 11 -6.42 -6.26 11.21
CA LEU A 11 -5.07 -6.76 10.99
C LEU A 11 -4.10 -5.60 10.85
N LEU A 12 -2.95 -5.70 11.51
CA LEU A 12 -1.88 -4.73 11.43
C LEU A 12 -0.85 -5.14 10.36
N TRP A 13 -0.62 -4.21 9.45
CA TRP A 13 0.39 -4.25 8.40
C TRP A 13 1.62 -3.52 8.88
N ILE A 14 2.67 -4.26 9.24
CA ILE A 14 4.00 -3.70 9.44
C ILE A 14 4.69 -3.76 8.07
N CYS A 15 4.91 -2.60 7.44
CA CYS A 15 5.23 -2.44 6.00
C CYS A 15 6.42 -3.25 5.45
N ASN A 16 6.21 -4.55 5.33
CA ASN A 16 6.74 -5.41 4.29
C ASN A 16 5.56 -6.20 3.74
N THR A 17 5.60 -6.55 2.46
CA THR A 17 4.57 -7.39 1.85
C THR A 17 4.72 -8.86 2.25
N GLN A 18 5.73 -9.23 3.04
CA GLN A 18 6.03 -10.63 3.36
C GLN A 18 5.27 -11.16 4.59
N GLN A 19 4.90 -10.29 5.53
CA GLN A 19 4.37 -10.67 6.84
C GLN A 19 3.21 -9.76 7.24
N ARG A 20 2.15 -10.36 7.76
CA ARG A 20 1.01 -9.68 8.39
C ARG A 20 0.91 -10.09 9.85
N PHE A 21 0.36 -9.22 10.69
CA PHE A 21 0.21 -9.49 12.11
C PHE A 21 -1.23 -9.23 12.53
N GLN A 22 -1.92 -10.27 12.97
CA GLN A 22 -3.21 -10.15 13.64
C GLN A 22 -2.94 -9.95 15.12
N PHE A 23 -3.63 -9.01 15.78
CA PHE A 23 -3.50 -8.80 17.22
C PHE A 23 -4.84 -9.03 17.91
N GLU A 24 -4.81 -9.79 18.99
CA GLU A 24 -5.99 -10.10 19.80
C GLU A 24 -5.69 -9.89 21.28
N LYS A 25 -6.72 -9.58 22.06
CA LYS A 25 -6.56 -9.52 23.52
C LYS A 25 -6.25 -10.92 24.04
N SER A 26 -5.22 -11.04 24.86
CA SER A 26 -4.91 -12.30 25.54
C SER A 26 -6.11 -12.75 26.39
N PRO A 27 -6.73 -13.90 26.10
CA PRO A 27 -7.80 -14.42 26.94
C PRO A 27 -7.26 -14.64 28.36
N GLY A 28 -7.92 -14.05 29.36
CA GLY A 28 -7.62 -14.29 30.78
C GLY A 28 -6.44 -13.51 31.38
N LYS A 29 -5.77 -12.59 30.66
CA LYS A 29 -4.76 -11.70 31.28
C LYS A 29 -5.35 -10.31 31.55
N GLN A 30 -5.40 -9.92 32.83
CA GLN A 30 -5.96 -8.64 33.28
C GLN A 30 -5.17 -7.40 32.83
N ASN A 31 -3.94 -7.56 32.31
CA ASN A 31 -3.03 -6.44 32.04
C ASN A 31 -3.05 -5.91 30.59
N GLY A 32 -4.09 -6.21 29.80
CA GLY A 32 -4.23 -5.62 28.46
C GLY A 32 -3.16 -6.03 27.45
N LEU A 33 -2.41 -7.11 27.71
CA LEU A 33 -1.38 -7.61 26.79
C LEU A 33 -2.03 -8.20 25.53
N LEU A 34 -1.65 -7.67 24.37
CA LEU A 34 -2.03 -8.22 23.07
C LEU A 34 -1.20 -9.48 22.77
N GLN A 35 -1.86 -10.53 22.31
CA GLN A 35 -1.23 -11.62 21.58
C GLN A 35 -1.22 -11.28 20.10
N TYR A 36 -0.25 -11.82 19.36
CA TYR A 36 -0.21 -11.68 17.92
C TYR A 36 -0.07 -13.02 17.23
N THR A 37 -0.70 -13.13 16.06
CA THR A 37 -0.50 -14.23 15.12
C THR A 37 0.22 -13.68 13.91
N LYS A 38 1.40 -14.26 13.63
CA LYS A 38 2.13 -13.96 12.41
C LYS A 38 1.50 -14.73 11.26
N MET A 39 1.08 -14.00 10.24
CA MET A 39 0.48 -14.53 9.03
C MET A 39 1.39 -14.29 7.84
N GLN A 40 1.25 -15.12 6.80
CA GLN A 40 1.89 -14.86 5.53
C GLN A 40 1.34 -13.55 4.94
N GLY A 41 2.24 -12.68 4.49
CA GLY A 41 1.89 -11.47 3.76
C GLY A 41 1.47 -11.77 2.33
N ILE A 42 1.44 -10.73 1.51
CA ILE A 42 1.08 -10.81 0.10
C ILE A 42 2.21 -11.36 -0.79
N GLY A 43 3.49 -11.34 -0.35
CA GLY A 43 4.66 -11.85 -1.10
C GLY A 43 5.81 -10.84 -1.19
N ASN A 44 6.80 -11.05 -2.06
CA ASN A 44 7.85 -10.07 -2.38
C ASN A 44 7.50 -9.32 -3.66
N ALA A 45 7.91 -8.05 -3.79
CA ALA A 45 7.63 -7.33 -5.02
C ALA A 45 8.23 -7.99 -6.29
N ASN A 46 9.34 -8.74 -6.15
CA ASN A 46 9.89 -9.59 -7.22
C ASN A 46 8.91 -10.61 -7.75
N ASP A 47 8.09 -11.20 -6.87
CA ASP A 47 7.09 -12.19 -7.22
C ASP A 47 6.03 -11.59 -8.16
N PHE A 48 6.01 -10.26 -8.30
CA PHE A 48 5.02 -9.48 -9.04
C PHE A 48 5.65 -8.50 -10.04
N GLY A 49 6.87 -8.78 -10.51
CA GLY A 49 7.56 -8.00 -11.54
C GLY A 49 8.21 -6.71 -11.04
N GLY A 50 8.47 -6.60 -9.74
CA GLY A 50 9.39 -5.62 -9.14
C GLY A 50 10.84 -6.11 -9.09
N GLU A 51 11.74 -5.27 -8.58
CA GLU A 51 13.16 -5.58 -8.35
C GLU A 51 13.46 -5.88 -6.87
N ASP A 52 14.57 -6.56 -6.58
CA ASP A 52 14.90 -7.17 -5.26
C ASP A 52 14.81 -6.20 -4.07
N LEU A 53 15.02 -4.90 -4.30
CA LEU A 53 15.02 -3.86 -3.26
C LEU A 53 13.83 -2.92 -3.43
N VAL A 54 12.68 -3.33 -2.90
CA VAL A 54 11.46 -2.50 -2.93
C VAL A 54 11.28 -1.72 -1.64
N PHE A 55 11.43 -0.40 -1.74
CA PHE A 55 11.14 0.53 -0.65
C PHE A 55 9.67 0.94 -0.67
N TYR A 56 8.83 0.12 -0.02
CA TYR A 56 7.44 0.47 0.24
C TYR A 56 7.37 1.73 1.10
N SER A 57 6.66 2.74 0.60
CA SER A 57 6.58 4.06 1.23
C SER A 57 5.23 4.29 1.91
N TYR A 58 4.14 3.85 1.27
CA TYR A 58 2.78 3.99 1.79
C TYR A 58 1.94 2.76 1.45
N ILE A 59 0.97 2.51 2.32
CA ILE A 59 -0.05 1.48 2.16
C ILE A 59 -1.42 2.10 2.47
N LEU A 60 -2.45 1.72 1.73
CA LEU A 60 -3.84 2.01 2.09
C LEU A 60 -4.78 0.94 1.56
N GLU A 61 -6.00 0.93 2.09
CA GLU A 61 -7.11 0.12 1.60
C GLU A 61 -8.13 1.01 0.85
N ASP A 62 -8.54 0.61 -0.36
CA ASP A 62 -9.62 1.29 -1.07
C ASP A 62 -11.01 0.85 -0.57
N ASN A 63 -12.09 1.34 -1.19
CA ASN A 63 -13.45 1.02 -0.73
C ASN A 63 -13.89 -0.41 -1.06
N ASP A 64 -13.23 -1.06 -2.02
CA ASP A 64 -13.51 -2.43 -2.42
C ASP A 64 -12.70 -3.43 -1.58
N GLY A 65 -11.75 -2.95 -0.78
CA GLY A 65 -10.85 -3.78 0.02
C GLY A 65 -9.52 -4.11 -0.62
N ASN A 66 -9.21 -3.47 -1.75
CA ASN A 66 -7.92 -3.69 -2.38
C ASN A 66 -6.85 -2.96 -1.57
N ILE A 67 -5.71 -3.62 -1.38
CA ILE A 67 -4.55 -3.04 -0.72
C ILE A 67 -3.66 -2.40 -1.77
N TRP A 68 -3.40 -1.11 -1.62
CA TRP A 68 -2.54 -0.33 -2.48
C TRP A 68 -1.23 -0.03 -1.77
N LEU A 69 -0.13 -0.14 -2.49
CA LEU A 69 1.23 0.01 -1.99
C LEU A 69 2.02 0.91 -2.94
N THR A 70 2.56 2.03 -2.47
CA THR A 70 3.49 2.81 -3.27
C THR A 70 4.92 2.45 -2.97
N THR A 71 5.75 2.51 -3.99
CA THR A 71 7.20 2.30 -3.91
C THR A 71 7.92 3.52 -4.45
N TRP A 72 9.18 3.72 -4.05
CA TRP A 72 9.90 4.94 -4.44
C TRP A 72 10.16 5.01 -5.96
N GLU A 73 10.48 3.88 -6.59
CA GLU A 73 10.91 3.83 -8.01
C GLU A 73 10.16 2.80 -8.85
N GLN A 74 9.31 1.97 -8.25
CA GLN A 74 8.63 0.88 -8.95
C GLN A 74 7.14 1.15 -9.16
N GLY A 75 6.66 2.34 -8.80
CA GLY A 75 5.27 2.74 -8.96
C GLY A 75 4.37 2.21 -7.84
N VAL A 76 3.14 1.84 -8.21
CA VAL A 76 2.10 1.41 -7.28
C VAL A 76 1.75 -0.06 -7.52
N PHE A 77 1.63 -0.83 -6.46
CA PHE A 77 1.13 -2.21 -6.50
C PHE A 77 -0.27 -2.24 -5.88
N LYS A 78 -1.19 -2.95 -6.53
CA LYS A 78 -2.54 -3.23 -6.04
C LYS A 78 -2.67 -4.72 -5.78
N PHE A 79 -3.11 -5.10 -4.59
CA PHE A 79 -3.54 -6.46 -4.27
C PHE A 79 -5.05 -6.49 -4.11
N ASP A 80 -5.74 -7.34 -4.87
CA ASP A 80 -7.20 -7.46 -4.85
C ASP A 80 -7.74 -8.60 -3.98
N GLY A 81 -6.88 -9.15 -3.10
CA GLY A 81 -7.18 -10.36 -2.33
C GLY A 81 -6.73 -11.65 -3.03
N THR A 82 -6.48 -11.61 -4.34
CA THR A 82 -6.08 -12.80 -5.13
C THR A 82 -4.79 -12.60 -5.91
N LYS A 83 -4.60 -11.44 -6.53
CA LYS A 83 -3.45 -11.14 -7.40
C LYS A 83 -2.89 -9.75 -7.11
N ILE A 84 -1.61 -9.58 -7.43
CA ILE A 84 -0.97 -8.28 -7.42
C ILE A 84 -0.86 -7.73 -8.85
N THR A 85 -1.21 -6.47 -9.04
CA THR A 85 -1.05 -5.73 -10.30
C THR A 85 -0.16 -4.51 -10.06
N ARG A 86 0.85 -4.32 -10.92
CA ARG A 86 1.75 -3.15 -10.89
C ARG A 86 1.25 -2.06 -11.84
N TYR A 87 1.23 -0.82 -11.35
CA TYR A 87 0.90 0.39 -12.09
C TYR A 87 2.11 1.32 -12.08
N LEU A 88 2.68 1.55 -13.26
CA LEU A 88 3.74 2.54 -13.42
C LEU A 88 3.13 3.94 -13.41
N VAL A 89 3.79 4.86 -12.72
CA VAL A 89 3.42 6.28 -12.70
C VAL A 89 4.53 7.03 -13.40
N GLN A 90 4.20 7.60 -14.56
CA GLN A 90 5.18 8.23 -15.45
C GLN A 90 4.75 9.65 -15.82
N ASN A 91 5.73 10.53 -16.02
CA ASN A 91 5.56 11.83 -16.64
C ASN A 91 6.39 11.85 -17.94
N GLY A 92 5.72 11.67 -19.07
CA GLY A 92 6.39 11.33 -20.33
C GLY A 92 7.07 9.96 -20.21
N SER A 93 8.36 9.90 -20.50
CA SER A 93 9.15 8.65 -20.42
C SER A 93 9.78 8.39 -19.05
N LYS A 94 9.64 9.31 -18.08
CA LYS A 94 10.30 9.21 -16.77
C LYS A 94 9.36 8.65 -15.72
N THR A 95 9.82 7.67 -14.97
CA THR A 95 9.16 7.21 -13.74
C THR A 95 9.12 8.35 -12.72
N VAL A 96 7.98 8.48 -12.05
CA VAL A 96 7.74 9.53 -11.06
C VAL A 96 7.96 8.98 -9.66
N ASN A 97 8.78 9.70 -8.88
CA ASN A 97 9.01 9.36 -7.49
C ASN A 97 7.80 9.72 -6.63
N LEU A 98 7.18 8.69 -6.07
CA LEU A 98 6.00 8.81 -5.22
C LEU A 98 6.44 9.08 -3.77
N VAL A 99 5.86 10.10 -3.15
CA VAL A 99 6.20 10.52 -1.78
C VAL A 99 5.03 10.47 -0.81
N SER A 100 3.80 10.27 -1.31
CA SER A 100 2.61 10.03 -0.50
C SER A 100 1.49 9.40 -1.33
N MET A 101 0.56 8.75 -0.65
CA MET A 101 -0.68 8.26 -1.23
C MET A 101 -1.84 8.54 -0.27
N HIS A 102 -2.99 8.94 -0.81
CA HIS A 102 -4.16 9.31 -0.04
C HIS A 102 -5.45 8.85 -0.73
N LYS A 103 -6.47 8.51 0.06
CA LYS A 103 -7.83 8.24 -0.42
C LYS A 103 -8.75 9.35 0.05
N ASP A 104 -9.40 10.05 -0.86
CA ASP A 104 -10.34 11.11 -0.49
C ASP A 104 -11.70 10.55 -0.03
N HIS A 105 -12.60 11.45 0.37
CA HIS A 105 -13.93 11.09 0.88
C HIS A 105 -14.85 10.45 -0.18
N GLN A 106 -14.52 10.56 -1.47
CA GLN A 106 -15.25 9.90 -2.56
C GLN A 106 -14.63 8.55 -2.92
N GLY A 107 -13.57 8.13 -2.23
CA GLY A 107 -12.84 6.90 -2.49
C GLY A 107 -11.81 7.01 -3.61
N VAL A 108 -11.56 8.22 -4.13
CA VAL A 108 -10.55 8.42 -5.18
C VAL A 108 -9.16 8.35 -4.57
N LEU A 109 -8.28 7.62 -5.24
CA LEU A 109 -6.88 7.55 -4.86
C LEU A 109 -6.06 8.67 -5.50
N TRP A 110 -5.23 9.29 -4.68
CA TRP A 110 -4.35 10.39 -5.01
C TRP A 110 -2.92 10.02 -4.66
N LEU A 111 -1.99 10.38 -5.53
CA LEU A 111 -0.55 10.24 -5.31
C LEU A 111 0.09 11.61 -5.25
N GLY A 112 0.83 11.86 -4.17
CA GLY A 112 1.73 12.99 -4.06
C GLY A 112 3.10 12.62 -4.61
N THR A 113 3.70 13.58 -5.32
CA THR A 113 5.02 13.43 -5.92
C THR A 113 5.90 14.58 -5.45
N LYS A 114 7.22 14.38 -5.48
CA LYS A 114 8.16 15.43 -5.06
C LYS A 114 8.10 16.65 -6.00
N ASP A 115 8.15 16.40 -7.31
CA ASP A 115 8.41 17.45 -8.33
C ASP A 115 7.44 17.42 -9.53
N ASN A 116 6.42 16.55 -9.53
CA ASN A 116 5.53 16.35 -10.70
C ASN A 116 4.05 16.71 -10.42
N GLY A 117 3.76 17.33 -9.27
CA GLY A 117 2.40 17.63 -8.82
C GLY A 117 1.71 16.39 -8.24
N ALA A 118 0.40 16.28 -8.46
CA ALA A 118 -0.39 15.15 -7.98
C ALA A 118 -0.87 14.28 -9.14
N PHE A 119 -1.05 12.99 -8.88
CA PHE A 119 -1.69 12.06 -9.80
C PHE A 119 -2.97 11.50 -9.17
N LYS A 120 -4.00 11.31 -9.99
CA LYS A 120 -5.32 10.80 -9.59
C LYS A 120 -5.58 9.48 -10.28
N TRP A 121 -6.11 8.51 -9.54
CA TRP A 121 -6.62 7.26 -10.09
C TRP A 121 -7.92 7.51 -10.86
N ASP A 122 -7.98 7.08 -12.11
CA ASP A 122 -9.15 7.25 -12.98
C ASP A 122 -10.00 5.97 -13.15
N GLY A 123 -9.67 4.90 -12.41
CA GLY A 123 -10.27 3.57 -12.56
C GLY A 123 -9.41 2.59 -13.35
N LYS A 124 -8.42 3.08 -14.11
CA LYS A 124 -7.54 2.25 -14.94
C LYS A 124 -6.05 2.55 -14.71
N GLU A 125 -5.69 3.82 -14.58
CA GLU A 125 -4.32 4.27 -14.38
C GLU A 125 -4.24 5.53 -13.52
N PHE A 126 -3.03 5.90 -13.12
CA PHE A 126 -2.77 7.17 -12.44
C PHE A 126 -2.46 8.24 -13.46
N LYS A 127 -3.31 9.28 -13.53
CA LYS A 127 -3.13 10.42 -14.43
C LYS A 127 -2.72 11.66 -13.68
N ARG A 128 -1.84 12.47 -14.27
CA ARG A 128 -1.45 13.75 -13.71
C ARG A 128 -2.69 14.63 -13.57
N PHE A 129 -2.92 15.16 -12.38
CA PHE A 129 -4.03 16.05 -12.11
C PHE A 129 -3.67 17.47 -12.56
N ASN A 130 -4.51 18.03 -13.45
CA ASN A 130 -4.48 19.43 -13.83
C ASN A 130 -5.84 20.02 -13.38
N PRO A 131 -5.84 21.03 -12.49
CA PRO A 131 -7.06 21.67 -12.01
C PRO A 131 -7.76 22.49 -13.09
#